data_AF-A0A6C8Y326-F1
#
_entry.id   AF-A0A6C8Y326-F1
#
_cell.length_a   1.000
_cell.length_b   1.000
_cell.length_c   1.000
_cell.angle_alpha   90.00
_cell.angle_beta   90.00
_cell.angle_gamma   90.00
#
_symmetry.space_group_name_H-M   'P 1'
#
loop_
_entity.id
_entity.type
_entity.pdbx_description
1 polymer ?
#
loop_
_entity_poly.entity_id
_entity_poly.type
_entity_poly.pdbx_seq_one_letter_code
_entity_poly.pdbx_strand_id
1 'polypeptide(L)'
;MINPNKNLTQQALAGAQFLRMHAEASADDDDFFIAIMSEPQVIAANAIEQLVKENAELRAQLVAFQKAANPAVAVDPAKEGSEHTCYTPLAKGTRVFLKVHPHRHGTIEHSLRSGRNDHRYYVCFDSEFEDNRWIKASLLGVIHNNK
;
A
#
# COMPACT_ATOMS: atom_id res chain seq x y z
N MET A 1 19.86 -17.74 -5.78
CA MET A 1 20.00 -16.36 -5.25
C MET A 1 19.16 -15.42 -6.11
N ILE A 2 18.12 -14.79 -5.56
CA ILE A 2 17.25 -13.87 -6.32
C ILE A 2 18.01 -12.57 -6.58
N ASN A 3 18.13 -12.17 -7.85
CA ASN A 3 18.82 -10.94 -8.23
C ASN A 3 17.99 -9.71 -7.77
N PRO A 4 18.54 -8.84 -6.89
CA PRO A 4 17.82 -7.68 -6.37
C PRO A 4 17.50 -6.62 -7.44
N ASN A 5 18.12 -6.69 -8.62
CA ASN A 5 17.88 -5.75 -9.72
C ASN A 5 16.68 -6.14 -10.60
N LYS A 6 16.01 -7.27 -10.32
CA LYS A 6 14.82 -7.71 -11.06
C LYS A 6 13.55 -7.25 -10.36
N ASN A 7 12.57 -6.77 -11.13
CA ASN A 7 11.27 -6.43 -10.56
C ASN A 7 10.52 -7.70 -10.09
N LEU A 8 9.51 -7.54 -9.24
CA LEU A 8 8.79 -8.66 -8.63
C LEU A 8 8.21 -9.65 -9.65
N THR A 9 7.73 -9.16 -10.80
CA THR A 9 7.25 -10.00 -11.91
C THR A 9 8.38 -10.88 -12.47
N GLN A 10 9.54 -10.31 -12.74
CA GLN A 10 10.71 -11.04 -13.24
C GLN A 10 11.25 -12.04 -12.21
N GLN A 11 11.17 -11.73 -10.92
CA GLN A 11 11.56 -12.65 -9.85
C GLN A 11 10.58 -13.82 -9.74
N ALA A 12 9.27 -13.54 -9.82
CA ALA A 12 8.22 -14.57 -9.81
C ALA A 12 8.36 -15.52 -11.01
N LEU A 13 8.54 -14.98 -12.21
CA LEU A 13 8.75 -15.79 -13.42
C LEU A 13 10.05 -16.61 -13.37
N ALA A 14 11.13 -16.05 -12.83
CA ALA A 14 12.37 -16.80 -12.62
C ALA A 14 12.17 -17.93 -11.59
N GLY A 15 11.37 -17.72 -10.55
CA GLY A 15 10.97 -18.74 -9.59
C GLY A 15 10.14 -19.85 -10.23
N ALA A 16 9.17 -19.51 -11.09
CA ALA A 16 8.39 -20.50 -11.83
C ALA A 16 9.25 -21.34 -12.77
N GLN A 17 10.19 -20.72 -13.50
CA GLN A 17 11.15 -21.42 -14.35
C GLN A 17 12.05 -22.37 -13.55
N PHE A 18 12.53 -21.91 -12.39
CA PHE A 18 13.30 -22.74 -11.48
C PHE A 18 12.50 -23.97 -11.03
N LEU A 19 11.23 -23.80 -10.67
CA LEU A 19 10.35 -24.90 -10.29
C LEU A 19 10.10 -25.88 -11.45
N ARG A 20 9.93 -25.41 -12.69
CA ARG A 20 9.80 -26.30 -13.86
C ARG A 20 11.06 -27.13 -14.08
N MET A 21 12.23 -26.52 -14.02
CA MET A 21 13.52 -27.21 -14.17
C MET A 21 13.70 -28.28 -13.08
N HIS A 22 13.33 -27.97 -11.84
CA HIS A 22 13.35 -28.94 -10.76
C HIS A 22 12.31 -30.05 -10.94
N ALA A 23 11.15 -29.75 -11.53
CA ALA A 23 10.13 -30.75 -11.79
C ALA A 23 10.58 -31.75 -12.86
N GLU A 24 11.21 -31.26 -13.92
CA GLU A 24 11.82 -32.10 -14.96
C GLU A 24 12.90 -32.99 -14.36
N ALA A 25 13.83 -32.41 -13.58
CA ALA A 25 14.87 -33.17 -12.91
C ALA A 25 14.33 -34.19 -11.90
N SER A 26 13.25 -33.88 -11.20
CA SER A 26 12.63 -34.79 -10.24
C SER A 26 11.87 -35.92 -10.94
N ALA A 27 11.25 -35.67 -12.09
CA ALA A 27 10.47 -36.68 -12.83
C ALA A 27 11.34 -37.83 -13.36
N ASP A 28 12.59 -37.52 -13.71
CA ASP A 28 13.56 -38.48 -14.25
C ASP A 28 14.37 -39.19 -13.16
N ASP A 29 14.08 -38.95 -11.87
CA ASP A 29 14.80 -39.53 -10.73
C ASP A 29 14.26 -40.93 -10.36
N ASP A 30 15.17 -41.86 -10.05
CA ASP A 30 14.85 -43.24 -9.68
C ASP A 30 14.27 -43.34 -8.24
N ASP A 31 14.51 -42.34 -7.38
CA ASP A 31 13.91 -42.29 -6.04
C ASP A 31 12.44 -41.85 -6.15
N PHE A 32 11.54 -42.77 -5.82
CA PHE A 32 10.10 -42.53 -5.78
C PHE A 32 9.73 -41.23 -5.03
N PHE A 33 10.37 -40.94 -3.89
CA PHE A 33 10.06 -39.75 -3.10
C PHE A 33 10.49 -38.45 -3.79
N ILE A 34 11.49 -38.52 -4.67
CA ILE A 34 11.90 -37.38 -5.49
C ILE A 34 10.94 -37.27 -6.68
N ALA A 35 10.63 -38.38 -7.35
CA ALA A 35 9.70 -38.42 -8.47
C ALA A 35 8.31 -37.82 -8.13
N ILE A 36 7.76 -38.11 -6.94
CA ILE A 36 6.45 -37.55 -6.55
C ILE A 36 6.44 -36.02 -6.42
N MET A 37 7.61 -35.39 -6.27
CA MET A 37 7.72 -33.95 -6.08
C MET A 37 7.61 -33.18 -7.41
N SER A 38 7.77 -33.86 -8.55
CA SER A 38 7.66 -33.24 -9.87
C SER A 38 6.30 -32.56 -10.07
N GLU A 39 5.21 -33.26 -9.78
CA GLU A 39 3.85 -32.75 -10.02
C GLU A 39 3.52 -31.50 -9.15
N PRO A 40 3.77 -31.50 -7.82
CA PRO A 40 3.63 -30.29 -7.01
C PRO A 40 4.46 -29.09 -7.52
N GLN A 41 5.67 -29.33 -8.02
CA GLN A 41 6.54 -28.28 -8.55
C GLN A 41 5.98 -27.69 -9.86
N VAL A 42 5.43 -28.52 -10.76
CA VAL A 42 4.71 -28.05 -11.96
C VAL A 42 3.47 -27.24 -11.58
N ILE A 43 2.67 -27.71 -10.61
CA ILE A 43 1.47 -27.01 -10.15
C ILE A 43 1.84 -25.63 -9.60
N ALA A 44 2.87 -25.56 -8.75
CA ALA A 44 3.35 -24.30 -8.19
C ALA A 44 3.86 -23.33 -9.26
N ALA A 45 4.63 -23.82 -10.25
CA ALA A 45 5.09 -23.02 -11.37
C ALA A 45 3.93 -22.42 -12.18
N ASN A 46 2.94 -23.25 -12.54
CA ASN A 46 1.76 -22.82 -13.30
C ASN A 46 0.94 -21.77 -12.53
N ALA A 47 0.75 -21.97 -11.22
CA ALA A 47 0.03 -21.01 -10.37
C ALA A 47 0.72 -19.65 -10.31
N ILE A 48 2.05 -19.62 -10.21
CA ILE A 48 2.83 -18.37 -10.21
C ILE A 48 2.68 -17.64 -11.56
N GLU A 49 2.81 -18.35 -12.68
CA GLU A 49 2.65 -17.76 -14.02
C GLU A 49 1.24 -17.19 -14.21
N GLN A 50 0.21 -17.91 -13.76
CA GLN A 50 -1.17 -17.45 -13.81
C GLN A 50 -1.37 -16.18 -12.96
N LEU A 51 -0.89 -16.17 -11.71
CA LEU A 51 -1.00 -15.01 -10.83
C LEU A 51 -0.28 -13.77 -11.42
N VAL A 52 0.88 -13.96 -12.05
CA VAL A 52 1.60 -12.89 -12.72
C VAL A 52 0.77 -12.30 -13.86
N LYS A 53 0.12 -13.14 -14.66
CA LYS A 53 -0.74 -12.72 -15.77
C LYS A 53 -1.97 -11.96 -15.25
N GLU A 54 -2.70 -12.53 -14.30
CA GLU A 54 -3.90 -11.91 -13.73
C GLU A 54 -3.57 -10.56 -13.06
N ASN A 55 -2.42 -10.45 -12.39
CA ASN A 55 -1.99 -9.18 -11.79
C ASN A 55 -1.72 -8.10 -12.85
N ALA A 56 -1.13 -8.47 -13.98
CA ALA A 56 -0.91 -7.54 -15.09
C ALA A 56 -2.23 -7.06 -15.70
N GLU A 57 -3.21 -7.96 -15.88
CA GLU A 57 -4.54 -7.62 -16.37
C GLU A 57 -5.29 -6.71 -15.40
N LEU A 58 -5.27 -7.01 -14.09
CA LEU A 58 -5.89 -6.16 -13.07
C LEU A 58 -5.26 -4.77 -13.01
N ARG A 59 -3.93 -4.67 -13.13
CA ARG A 59 -3.24 -3.37 -13.23
C ARG A 59 -3.69 -2.58 -14.46
N ALA A 60 -3.82 -3.24 -15.61
CA ALA A 60 -4.29 -2.58 -16.83
C ALA A 60 -5.74 -2.08 -16.68
N GLN A 61 -6.62 -2.87 -16.07
CA GLN A 61 -8.00 -2.48 -15.78
C GLN A 61 -8.06 -1.30 -14.81
N LEU A 62 -7.25 -1.31 -13.75
CA LEU A 62 -7.15 -0.18 -12.81
C LEU A 62 -6.69 1.10 -13.50
N VAL A 63 -5.66 1.02 -14.36
CA VAL A 63 -5.19 2.19 -15.14
C VAL A 63 -6.29 2.69 -16.08
N ALA A 64 -7.02 1.80 -16.74
CA ALA A 64 -8.13 2.17 -17.61
C ALA A 64 -9.28 2.85 -16.82
N PHE A 65 -9.63 2.30 -15.66
CA PHE A 65 -10.64 2.86 -14.77
C PHE A 65 -10.24 4.24 -14.24
N GLN A 66 -8.97 4.41 -13.85
CA GLN A 66 -8.43 5.70 -13.40
C GLN A 66 -8.47 6.75 -14.51
N LYS A 67 -8.07 6.39 -15.74
CA LYS A 67 -8.17 7.27 -16.90
C LYS A 67 -9.61 7.68 -17.23
N ALA A 68 -10.56 6.74 -17.09
CA ALA A 68 -11.98 7.00 -17.30
C ALA A 68 -12.59 7.88 -16.19
N ALA A 69 -12.17 7.70 -14.94
CA ALA A 69 -12.68 8.42 -13.78
C ALA A 69 -12.10 9.84 -13.64
N ASN A 70 -10.88 10.09 -14.14
CA ASN A 70 -10.23 11.40 -14.04
C ASN A 70 -9.29 11.65 -15.24
N PRO A 71 -9.74 12.28 -16.34
CA PRO A 71 -8.92 12.48 -17.54
C PRO A 71 -7.71 13.41 -17.34
N ALA A 72 -7.59 14.05 -16.17
CA ALA A 72 -6.53 15.03 -15.87
C ALA A 72 -5.33 14.49 -15.06
N VAL A 73 -5.34 13.25 -14.56
CA VAL A 73 -4.26 12.76 -13.68
C VAL A 73 -3.81 11.35 -14.04
N ALA A 74 -2.76 11.25 -14.85
CA ALA A 74 -2.04 10.00 -15.07
C ALA A 74 -1.10 9.74 -13.88
N VAL A 75 -1.56 8.97 -12.89
CA VAL A 75 -0.68 8.44 -11.83
C VAL A 75 -0.25 7.04 -12.26
N ASP A 76 1.07 6.84 -12.37
CA ASP A 76 1.69 5.54 -12.62
C ASP A 76 1.62 4.69 -11.34
N PRO A 77 0.89 3.55 -11.33
CA PRO A 77 0.78 2.70 -10.15
C PRO A 77 2.05 1.87 -9.87
N ALA A 78 3.02 1.82 -10.80
CA ALA A 78 4.29 1.13 -10.61
C ALA A 78 5.42 2.03 -10.11
N LYS A 79 5.19 3.34 -10.06
CA LYS A 79 6.12 4.28 -9.45
C LYS A 79 6.08 4.06 -7.95
N GLU A 80 7.24 3.94 -7.29
CA GLU A 80 7.33 4.11 -5.84
C GLU A 80 6.72 5.47 -5.51
N GLY A 81 5.44 5.43 -5.16
CA GLY A 81 4.60 6.56 -4.86
C GLY A 81 5.00 7.11 -3.52
N SER A 82 6.15 7.77 -3.49
CA SER A 82 6.35 8.98 -2.72
C SER A 82 5.36 10.04 -3.25
N GLU A 83 4.07 9.77 -3.19
CA GLU A 83 3.09 10.81 -2.92
C GLU A 83 3.29 11.17 -1.46
N HIS A 84 4.35 11.96 -1.24
CA HIS A 84 4.40 12.83 -0.09
C HIS A 84 3.22 13.76 -0.25
N THR A 85 2.07 13.35 0.31
CA THR A 85 1.13 14.30 0.87
C THR A 85 1.95 15.09 1.88
N CYS A 86 2.58 16.17 1.41
CA CYS A 86 3.14 17.20 2.25
C CYS A 86 1.95 17.72 3.04
N TYR A 87 1.70 17.11 4.20
CA TYR A 87 0.72 17.60 5.15
C TYR A 87 1.15 19.03 5.45
N THR A 88 0.37 19.99 4.94
CA THR A 88 0.58 21.39 5.25
C THR A 88 0.50 21.50 6.77
N PRO A 89 1.57 21.92 7.46
CA PRO A 89 1.56 22.02 8.90
C PRO A 89 0.41 22.94 9.33
N LEU A 90 -0.47 22.44 10.20
CA LEU A 90 -1.55 23.22 10.74
C LEU A 90 -0.98 24.13 11.83
N ALA A 91 -1.38 25.40 11.80
CA ALA A 91 -0.92 26.37 12.76
C ALA A 91 -1.61 26.17 14.12
N LYS A 92 -0.94 26.61 15.19
CA LYS A 92 -1.60 26.76 16.49
C LYS A 92 -2.80 27.69 16.34
N GLY A 93 -3.93 27.34 16.94
CA GLY A 93 -5.20 28.06 16.84
C GLY A 93 -6.07 27.65 15.65
N THR A 94 -5.60 26.76 14.76
CA THR A 94 -6.45 26.25 13.67
C THR A 94 -7.61 25.42 14.22
N ARG A 95 -8.82 25.75 13.77
CA ARG A 95 -10.05 24.98 14.04
C ARG A 95 -10.03 23.70 13.21
N VAL A 96 -10.19 22.58 13.89
CA VAL A 96 -10.14 21.25 13.28
C VAL A 96 -11.34 20.42 13.69
N PHE A 97 -11.64 19.41 12.89
CA PHE A 97 -12.61 18.39 13.22
C PHE A 97 -12.02 17.00 13.05
N LEU A 98 -12.54 16.05 13.83
CA LEU A 98 -12.17 14.64 13.71
C LEU A 98 -12.92 14.02 12.53
N LYS A 99 -12.15 13.48 11.56
CA LYS A 99 -12.71 12.77 10.40
C LYS A 99 -13.38 11.46 10.79
N VAL A 100 -12.98 10.87 11.91
CA VAL A 100 -13.52 9.61 12.44
C VAL A 100 -14.73 9.89 13.32
N HIS A 101 -15.73 9.03 13.23
CA HIS A 101 -16.91 9.10 14.10
C HIS A 101 -16.54 8.71 15.55
N PRO A 102 -17.08 9.39 16.58
CA PRO A 102 -17.96 10.55 16.52
C PRO A 102 -17.24 11.82 16.01
N HIS A 103 -17.86 12.52 15.07
CA HIS A 103 -17.34 13.78 14.54
C HIS A 103 -17.32 14.83 15.63
N ARG A 104 -16.13 15.37 15.90
CA ARG A 104 -15.87 16.27 17.02
C ARG A 104 -15.05 17.45 16.56
N HIS A 105 -15.26 18.60 17.17
CA HIS A 105 -14.60 19.86 16.82
C HIS A 105 -13.65 20.29 17.94
N GLY A 106 -12.55 20.92 17.55
CA GLY A 106 -11.58 21.43 18.48
C GLY A 106 -10.59 22.39 17.85
N THR A 107 -9.61 22.80 18.65
CA THR A 107 -8.59 23.76 18.27
C THR A 107 -7.21 23.18 18.55
N ILE A 108 -6.27 23.37 17.62
CA ILE A 108 -4.89 22.91 17.80
C ILE A 108 -4.16 23.83 18.77
N GLU A 109 -3.58 23.27 19.83
CA GLU A 109 -2.75 24.02 20.78
C GLU A 109 -1.25 23.78 20.56
N HIS A 110 -0.88 22.53 20.29
CA HIS A 110 0.51 22.12 20.08
C HIS A 110 0.65 21.18 18.88
N SER A 111 1.81 21.20 18.23
CA SER A 111 2.18 20.27 17.19
C SER A 111 3.45 19.53 17.57
N LEU A 112 3.49 18.23 17.30
CA LEU A 112 4.63 17.37 17.52
C LEU A 112 4.93 16.61 16.23
N ARG A 113 6.17 16.71 15.78
CA ARG A 113 6.69 15.97 14.63
C ARG A 113 7.74 14.98 15.13
N SER A 114 7.38 13.70 15.17
CA SER A 114 8.27 12.63 15.64
C SER A 114 8.99 11.89 14.51
N GLY A 115 8.81 12.31 13.25
CA GLY A 115 9.48 11.72 12.09
C GLY A 115 8.94 12.25 10.76
N ARG A 116 9.28 11.57 9.65
CA ARG A 116 8.78 11.96 8.31
C ARG A 116 7.26 11.81 8.19
N ASN A 117 6.67 10.79 8.84
CA ASN A 117 5.25 10.44 8.70
C ASN A 117 4.41 10.50 10.00
N ASP A 118 5.01 10.76 11.17
CA ASP A 118 4.27 10.85 12.44
C ASP A 118 4.16 12.32 12.87
N HIS A 119 3.14 13.00 12.35
CA HIS A 119 2.72 14.34 12.79
C HIS A 119 1.48 14.21 13.66
N ARG A 120 1.57 14.73 14.89
CA ARG A 120 0.46 14.76 15.84
C ARG A 120 0.18 16.18 16.27
N TYR A 121 -1.08 16.47 16.54
CA TYR A 121 -1.54 17.74 17.08
C TYR A 121 -2.23 17.48 18.41
N TYR A 122 -1.89 18.28 19.41
CA TYR A 122 -2.67 18.33 20.64
C TYR A 122 -3.90 19.18 20.37
N VAL A 123 -5.07 18.54 20.40
CA VAL A 123 -6.34 19.17 20.08
C VAL A 123 -7.13 19.37 21.36
N CYS A 124 -7.55 20.61 21.59
CA CYS A 124 -8.47 20.97 22.64
C CYS A 124 -9.89 20.90 22.08
N PHE A 125 -10.70 19.95 22.55
CA PHE A 125 -12.05 19.75 22.06
C PHE A 125 -13.01 20.77 22.66
N ASP A 126 -14.03 21.16 21.91
CA ASP A 126 -15.03 22.14 22.38
C ASP A 126 -16.01 21.54 23.40
N SER A 127 -16.11 20.22 23.43
CA SER A 127 -16.98 19.49 24.34
C SER A 127 -16.32 19.38 25.71
N GLU A 128 -17.03 19.80 26.75
CA GLU A 128 -16.59 19.69 28.15
C GLU A 128 -16.45 18.24 28.65
N PHE A 129 -17.07 17.29 27.96
CA PHE A 129 -17.04 15.86 28.29
C PHE A 129 -15.86 15.12 27.65
N GLU A 130 -14.96 15.84 26.97
CA GLU A 130 -13.87 15.25 26.21
C GLU A 130 -12.51 15.72 26.68
N ASP A 131 -11.66 14.74 26.97
CA ASP A 131 -10.27 15.04 27.29
C ASP A 131 -9.50 15.49 26.05
N ASN A 132 -8.77 16.59 26.22
CA ASN A 132 -7.80 17.08 25.25
C ASN A 132 -6.68 16.04 25.08
N ARG A 133 -6.30 15.75 23.83
CA ARG A 133 -5.35 14.68 23.54
C ARG A 133 -4.60 14.87 22.23
N TRP A 134 -3.52 14.11 22.08
CA TRP A 134 -2.74 14.04 20.85
C TRP A 134 -3.46 13.23 19.78
N ILE A 135 -3.72 13.85 18.64
CA ILE A 135 -4.37 13.24 17.49
C ILE A 135 -3.43 13.25 16.30
N LYS A 136 -3.40 12.14 15.53
CA LYS A 136 -2.64 12.07 14.27
C LYS A 136 -3.21 13.05 13.24
N ALA A 137 -2.33 13.75 12.54
CA ALA A 137 -2.69 14.70 11.48
C ALA A 137 -3.65 14.12 10.44
N SER A 138 -3.47 12.85 10.07
CA SER A 138 -4.32 12.16 9.10
C SER A 138 -5.80 12.04 9.52
N LEU A 139 -6.06 12.04 10.82
CA LEU A 139 -7.41 11.92 11.40
C LEU A 139 -8.11 13.27 11.57
N LEU A 140 -7.42 14.38 11.31
CA LEU A 140 -7.96 15.73 11.42
C LEU A 140 -8.30 16.30 10.05
N GLY A 141 -9.44 16.98 9.98
CA GLY A 141 -9.79 17.90 8.90
C GLY A 141 -9.74 19.33 9.40
N VAL A 142 -9.42 20.27 8.50
CA VAL A 142 -9.44 21.70 8.82
C VAL A 142 -10.84 22.24 8.58
N ILE A 143 -11.34 23.04 9.52
CA ILE A 143 -12.57 23.81 9.31
C ILE A 143 -12.16 25.15 8.71
N HIS A 144 -12.37 25.31 7.42
CA HIS A 144 -12.21 26.62 6.78
C HIS A 144 -13.49 27.43 7.06
N ASN A 145 -13.38 28.43 7.92
CA ASN A 145 -14.38 29.48 7.98
C ASN A 145 -14.22 30.31 6.69
N ASN A 146 -14.98 29.96 5.65
CA ASN A 146 -15.17 30.87 4.53
C ASN A 146 -15.86 32.12 5.08
N LYS A 147 -15.15 33.24 5.05
CA LYS A 147 -15.67 34.56 5.39
C LYS A 147 -15.77 35.37 4.11
#